data_AF-A0A7W1AJA7-F1
#
_entry.id   AF-A0A7W1AJA7-F1
#
_cell.length_a   1.000
_cell.length_b   1.000
_cell.length_c   1.000
_cell.angle_alpha   90.00
_cell.angle_beta   90.00
_cell.angle_gamma   90.00
#
_symmetry.space_group_name_H-M   'P 1'
#
loop_
_entity.id
_entity.type
_entity.pdbx_description
1 polymer ?
#
loop_
_entity_poly.entity_id
_entity_poly.type
_entity_poly.pdbx_seq_one_letter_code
_entity_poly.pdbx_strand_id
1 'polypeptide(L)'
;QCHRGNEPAPTTRSDMAFVHSTHANRNVKIAECATCHGVEADGRLSPPLAKKDHMPCALSGCHQTEFASRTTKICGVCHDTVAPWQRNQSRAKPPLKPEWFETIDHSAHLAKIGTTNGACSTCHGEKLTGGPRPGSHDGCVGCHGKTARPAMNECGACHLKDAPQRAVRSEWAVTRQFEKAGGHAKHAVDARSKKPAACLDCHGGVRTAKNLAQIKPTSMLECDAACHNGKTAFKTTGFACSKCHSNPKGGTPTAMVTAP
;
A
#
# COMPACT_ATOMS: atom_id res chain seq x y z
N GLN A 1 22.83 11.77 -31.53
CA GLN A 1 23.05 13.19 -31.16
C GLN A 1 21.68 13.86 -31.08
N CYS A 2 21.27 14.32 -29.89
CA CYS A 2 20.02 15.07 -29.72
C CYS A 2 20.25 16.55 -30.08
N HIS A 3 19.35 17.15 -30.85
CA HIS A 3 19.49 18.51 -31.38
C HIS A 3 19.22 19.59 -30.30
N ARG A 4 19.96 20.70 -30.35
CA ARG A 4 19.81 21.89 -29.50
C ARG A 4 18.81 22.85 -30.16
N GLY A 5 17.56 22.87 -29.68
CA GLY A 5 16.59 23.92 -30.02
C GLY A 5 16.77 25.14 -29.11
N ASN A 6 16.17 26.29 -29.45
CA ASN A 6 16.29 27.52 -28.65
C ASN A 6 14.95 27.99 -28.06
N GLU A 7 13.85 27.27 -28.28
CA GLU A 7 12.52 27.67 -27.82
C GLU A 7 12.20 27.15 -26.41
N PRO A 8 11.58 27.98 -25.54
CA PRO A 8 11.13 27.53 -24.23
C PRO A 8 9.94 26.56 -24.35
N ALA A 9 9.98 25.49 -23.56
CA ALA A 9 8.94 24.48 -23.56
C ALA A 9 7.61 25.02 -23.04
N PRO A 10 6.46 24.65 -23.65
CA PRO A 10 5.14 25.00 -23.14
C PRO A 10 4.90 24.41 -21.74
N THR A 11 4.07 25.11 -20.95
CA THR A 11 3.67 24.68 -19.61
C THR A 11 2.96 23.32 -19.63
N THR A 12 3.43 22.42 -18.78
CA THR A 12 3.14 20.99 -18.83
C THR A 12 1.84 20.63 -18.10
N ARG A 13 1.02 19.78 -18.73
CA ARG A 13 -0.16 19.18 -18.10
C ARG A 13 0.25 18.07 -17.12
N SER A 14 -0.49 17.91 -16.02
CA SER A 14 -0.25 16.95 -14.94
C SER A 14 -0.87 15.56 -15.18
N ASP A 15 -1.58 15.38 -16.29
CA ASP A 15 -2.27 14.14 -16.67
C ASP A 15 -1.40 13.16 -17.47
N MET A 16 -0.14 13.51 -17.73
CA MET A 16 0.78 12.75 -18.59
C MET A 16 1.81 11.91 -17.81
N ALA A 17 1.46 11.33 -16.66
CA ALA A 17 2.35 10.39 -15.96
C ALA A 17 2.29 8.98 -16.56
N PHE A 18 3.32 8.15 -16.32
CA PHE A 18 3.25 6.72 -16.64
C PHE A 18 2.18 6.03 -15.78
N VAL A 19 1.34 5.22 -16.42
CA VAL A 19 0.20 4.51 -15.84
C VAL A 19 0.15 3.12 -16.47
N HIS A 20 0.16 2.04 -15.68
CA HIS A 20 0.15 0.67 -16.22
C HIS A 20 -1.15 0.40 -16.97
N SER A 21 -2.29 0.81 -16.41
CA SER A 21 -3.60 0.57 -17.03
C SER A 21 -3.72 1.19 -18.43
N THR A 22 -3.16 2.39 -18.65
CA THR A 22 -3.11 3.03 -19.97
C THR A 22 -2.29 2.22 -20.98
N HIS A 23 -1.17 1.61 -20.55
CA HIS A 23 -0.35 0.76 -21.42
C HIS A 23 -1.03 -0.59 -21.69
N ALA A 24 -1.68 -1.17 -20.68
CA ALA A 24 -2.49 -2.37 -20.83
C ALA A 24 -3.58 -2.21 -21.90
N ASN A 25 -4.29 -1.06 -21.87
CA ASN A 25 -5.34 -0.72 -22.82
C ASN A 25 -4.83 -0.53 -24.25
N ARG A 26 -3.51 -0.40 -24.44
CA ARG A 26 -2.83 -0.36 -25.73
C ARG A 26 -2.19 -1.71 -26.10
N ASN A 27 -2.63 -2.80 -25.47
CA ASN A 27 -2.13 -4.16 -25.66
C ASN A 27 -0.65 -4.37 -25.30
N VAL A 28 -0.08 -3.47 -24.49
CA VAL A 28 1.26 -3.70 -23.91
C VAL A 28 1.13 -4.76 -22.82
N LYS A 29 2.00 -5.77 -22.85
CA LYS A 29 2.03 -6.88 -21.89
C LYS A 29 2.57 -6.46 -20.52
N ILE A 30 1.84 -5.62 -19.81
CA ILE A 30 2.26 -5.08 -18.49
C ILE A 30 2.35 -6.12 -17.37
N ALA A 31 1.81 -7.32 -17.58
CA ALA A 31 1.94 -8.45 -16.65
C ALA A 31 3.31 -9.14 -16.74
N GLU A 32 4.06 -8.95 -17.83
CA GLU A 32 5.44 -9.41 -17.97
C GLU A 32 6.38 -8.35 -17.36
N CYS A 33 6.39 -8.23 -16.04
CA CYS A 33 7.02 -7.10 -15.32
C CYS A 33 8.49 -6.88 -15.70
N ALA A 34 9.24 -7.96 -15.91
CA ALA A 34 10.66 -7.94 -16.29
C ALA A 34 10.93 -7.34 -17.69
N THR A 35 9.91 -7.18 -18.53
CA THR A 35 10.03 -6.49 -19.82
C THR A 35 10.33 -5.01 -19.61
N CYS A 36 9.82 -4.42 -18.52
CA CYS A 36 10.00 -3.00 -18.24
C CYS A 36 10.92 -2.72 -17.04
N HIS A 37 10.95 -3.63 -16.06
CA HIS A 37 11.71 -3.50 -14.84
C HIS A 37 12.97 -4.37 -14.89
N GLY A 38 14.08 -3.87 -14.32
CA GLY A 38 15.19 -4.76 -14.00
C GLY A 38 14.79 -5.71 -12.88
N VAL A 39 15.25 -6.96 -12.95
CA VAL A 39 15.12 -7.92 -11.84
C VAL A 39 16.48 -8.00 -11.17
N GLU A 40 16.55 -7.52 -9.93
CA GLU A 40 17.74 -7.55 -9.10
C GLU A 40 18.10 -8.99 -8.71
N ALA A 41 19.30 -9.17 -8.17
CA ALA A 41 19.77 -10.49 -7.77
C ALA A 41 18.78 -11.17 -6.81
N ASP A 42 18.27 -10.46 -5.81
CA ASP A 42 17.30 -10.98 -4.84
C ASP A 42 15.87 -11.11 -5.41
N GLY A 43 15.69 -10.84 -6.70
CA GLY A 43 14.42 -10.90 -7.43
C GLY A 43 13.56 -9.65 -7.29
N ARG A 44 14.00 -8.61 -6.56
CA ARG A 44 13.30 -7.32 -6.52
C ARG A 44 13.27 -6.66 -7.89
N LEU A 45 12.23 -5.87 -8.16
CA LEU A 45 12.20 -5.01 -9.35
C LEU A 45 12.95 -3.69 -9.09
N SER A 46 13.86 -3.32 -9.98
CA SER A 46 14.33 -1.93 -10.08
C SER A 46 13.35 -1.09 -10.90
N PRO A 47 13.28 0.23 -10.62
CA PRO A 47 12.47 1.13 -11.42
C PRO A 47 12.81 1.03 -12.92
N PRO A 48 11.81 1.16 -13.81
CA PRO A 48 12.08 1.38 -15.23
C PRO A 48 12.94 2.65 -15.33
N LEU A 49 13.89 2.69 -16.27
CA LEU A 49 14.86 3.79 -16.42
C LEU A 49 15.98 3.86 -15.36
N ALA A 50 16.11 2.86 -14.46
CA ALA A 50 17.35 2.70 -13.69
C ALA A 50 18.57 2.40 -14.60
N LYS A 51 18.30 1.96 -15.83
CA LYS A 51 19.28 1.73 -16.90
C LYS A 51 19.43 2.99 -17.76
N LYS A 52 20.64 3.25 -18.27
CA LYS A 52 20.97 4.43 -19.10
C LYS A 52 20.06 4.50 -20.35
N ASP A 53 19.82 5.71 -20.85
CA ASP A 53 19.25 6.01 -22.18
C ASP A 53 17.74 5.75 -22.40
N HIS A 54 16.90 6.11 -21.42
CA HIS A 54 15.43 6.02 -21.54
C HIS A 54 14.89 4.60 -21.82
N MET A 55 15.71 3.58 -21.57
CA MET A 55 15.34 2.18 -21.68
C MET A 55 14.57 1.74 -20.42
N PRO A 56 13.46 1.01 -20.55
CA PRO A 56 13.01 0.22 -21.72
C PRO A 56 12.16 0.99 -22.75
N CYS A 57 11.72 2.21 -22.45
CA CYS A 57 10.69 2.90 -23.24
C CYS A 57 11.14 3.19 -24.69
N ALA A 58 12.44 3.39 -24.91
CA ALA A 58 13.05 3.61 -26.22
C ALA A 58 13.33 2.32 -27.02
N LEU A 59 12.93 1.13 -26.52
CA LEU A 59 13.05 -0.12 -27.27
C LEU A 59 12.22 -0.09 -28.57
N SER A 60 12.71 -0.82 -29.57
CA SER A 60 11.95 -1.09 -30.79
C SER A 60 10.60 -1.73 -30.46
N GLY A 61 9.53 -1.21 -31.07
CA GLY A 61 8.15 -1.62 -30.80
C GLY A 61 7.48 -0.92 -29.61
N CYS A 62 8.19 -0.04 -28.88
CA CYS A 62 7.60 0.84 -27.87
C CYS A 62 7.53 2.29 -28.39
N HIS A 63 8.32 3.21 -27.83
CA HIS A 63 8.33 4.63 -28.20
C HIS A 63 9.59 5.04 -28.98
N GLN A 64 10.29 4.08 -29.60
CA GLN A 64 11.54 4.34 -30.33
C GLN A 64 11.39 5.49 -31.35
N THR A 65 10.30 5.50 -32.12
CA THR A 65 10.05 6.54 -33.15
C THR A 65 9.86 7.92 -32.52
N GLU A 66 9.16 8.00 -31.39
CA GLU A 66 8.99 9.24 -30.63
C GLU A 66 10.30 9.72 -30.03
N PHE A 67 11.15 8.82 -29.54
CA PHE A 67 12.50 9.15 -29.06
C PHE A 67 13.46 9.57 -30.19
N ALA A 68 13.28 9.04 -31.40
CA ALA A 68 14.04 9.43 -32.58
C ALA A 68 13.53 10.72 -33.25
N SER A 69 12.31 11.16 -32.93
CA SER A 69 11.69 12.34 -33.53
C SER A 69 12.34 13.65 -33.08
N ARG A 70 12.53 14.56 -34.05
CA ARG A 70 13.00 15.93 -33.79
C ARG A 70 11.95 16.82 -33.10
N THR A 71 10.69 16.41 -33.10
CA THR A 71 9.56 17.10 -32.48
C THR A 71 8.92 16.24 -31.40
N THR A 72 9.76 15.59 -30.59
CA THR A 72 9.28 14.62 -29.60
C THR A 72 8.41 15.28 -28.52
N LYS A 73 7.22 14.72 -28.34
CA LYS A 73 6.29 15.12 -27.27
C LYS A 73 6.47 14.27 -26.00
N ILE A 74 7.29 13.21 -26.06
CA ILE A 74 7.40 12.23 -24.98
C ILE A 74 8.25 12.71 -23.81
N CYS A 75 9.22 13.61 -24.03
CA CYS A 75 10.07 14.14 -22.95
C CYS A 75 9.24 14.82 -21.85
N GLY A 76 8.17 15.53 -22.24
CA GLY A 76 7.27 16.21 -21.32
C GLY A 76 6.43 15.26 -20.47
N VAL A 77 6.34 13.96 -20.78
CA VAL A 77 5.65 12.96 -19.94
C VAL A 77 6.41 12.74 -18.63
N CYS A 78 7.74 12.71 -18.70
CA CYS A 78 8.61 12.31 -17.58
C CYS A 78 9.44 13.47 -16.99
N HIS A 79 9.58 14.61 -17.67
CA HIS A 79 10.33 15.77 -17.18
C HIS A 79 9.44 17.00 -17.02
N ASP A 80 9.66 17.76 -15.95
CA ASP A 80 8.89 18.98 -15.62
C ASP A 80 9.40 20.22 -16.38
N THR A 81 10.65 20.19 -16.84
CA THR A 81 11.28 21.23 -17.65
C THR A 81 11.91 20.56 -18.87
N VAL A 82 11.78 21.18 -20.06
CA VAL A 82 12.02 20.47 -21.33
C VAL A 82 12.95 21.26 -22.24
N ALA A 83 14.21 21.35 -21.84
CA ALA A 83 15.28 21.43 -22.83
C ALA A 83 15.80 20.00 -23.05
N PRO A 84 15.58 19.36 -24.22
CA PRO A 84 15.97 17.96 -24.46
C PRO A 84 17.48 17.67 -24.34
N TRP A 85 18.32 18.69 -24.22
CA TRP A 85 19.78 18.59 -24.00
C TRP A 85 20.22 18.86 -22.55
N GLN A 86 19.32 19.27 -21.67
CA GLN A 86 19.65 19.51 -20.26
C GLN A 86 19.34 18.27 -19.41
N ARG A 87 20.15 18.05 -18.37
CA ARG A 87 19.82 17.09 -17.31
C ARG A 87 18.63 17.64 -16.53
N ASN A 88 17.44 17.21 -16.90
CA ASN A 88 16.21 17.66 -16.25
C ASN A 88 15.87 16.75 -15.08
N GLN A 89 15.33 17.35 -14.03
CA GLN A 89 14.73 16.58 -12.95
C GLN A 89 13.51 15.84 -13.52
N SER A 90 13.44 14.53 -13.27
CA SER A 90 12.24 13.75 -13.55
C SER A 90 11.11 14.28 -12.67
N ARG A 91 9.88 14.24 -13.19
CA ARG A 91 8.69 14.62 -12.43
C ARG A 91 8.66 13.90 -11.09
N ALA A 92 8.22 14.60 -10.05
CA ALA A 92 7.88 13.94 -8.81
C ALA A 92 6.85 12.85 -9.10
N LYS A 93 7.08 11.63 -8.57
CA LYS A 93 6.14 10.51 -8.76
C LYS A 93 4.75 10.96 -8.29
N PRO A 94 3.70 10.87 -9.12
CA PRO A 94 2.36 11.10 -8.61
C PRO A 94 2.11 10.13 -7.46
N PRO A 95 1.26 10.50 -6.48
CA PRO A 95 0.89 9.58 -5.42
C PRO A 95 0.39 8.27 -6.04
N LEU A 96 1.10 7.18 -5.73
CA LEU A 96 0.84 5.85 -6.27
C LEU A 96 -0.64 5.52 -6.03
N LYS A 97 -1.43 5.48 -7.11
CA LYS A 97 -2.67 4.72 -7.08
C LYS A 97 -2.24 3.25 -7.16
N PRO A 98 -2.67 2.38 -6.24
CA PRO A 98 -2.37 0.97 -6.34
C PRO A 98 -3.07 0.43 -7.60
N GLU A 99 -2.31 0.26 -8.68
CA GLU A 99 -2.76 -0.39 -9.91
C GLU A 99 -2.58 -1.91 -9.86
N TRP A 100 -1.79 -2.37 -8.90
CA TRP A 100 -1.54 -3.78 -8.62
C TRP A 100 -1.84 -4.03 -7.15
N PHE A 101 -2.55 -5.12 -6.89
CA PHE A 101 -3.03 -5.46 -5.55
C PHE A 101 -2.30 -6.68 -5.05
N GLU A 102 -1.94 -6.71 -3.77
CA GLU A 102 -1.29 -7.87 -3.16
C GLU A 102 -2.33 -8.83 -2.56
N THR A 103 -2.17 -10.12 -2.82
CA THR A 103 -2.81 -11.20 -2.05
C THR A 103 -1.81 -11.82 -1.12
N ILE A 104 -2.03 -11.62 0.17
CA ILE A 104 -1.22 -12.21 1.23
C ILE A 104 -2.13 -13.07 2.10
N ASP A 105 -1.85 -14.37 2.11
CA ASP A 105 -2.48 -15.32 3.02
C ASP A 105 -1.81 -15.23 4.40
N HIS A 106 -2.43 -14.49 5.33
CA HIS A 106 -1.88 -14.30 6.66
C HIS A 106 -1.84 -15.62 7.44
N SER A 107 -2.81 -16.51 7.23
CA SER A 107 -2.84 -17.81 7.91
C SER A 107 -1.64 -18.68 7.52
N ALA A 108 -1.27 -18.70 6.22
CA ALA A 108 -0.11 -19.44 5.73
C ALA A 108 1.21 -18.85 6.26
N HIS A 109 1.31 -17.51 6.32
CA HIS A 109 2.51 -16.86 6.87
C HIS A 109 2.64 -17.11 8.37
N LEU A 110 1.57 -16.90 9.15
CA LEU A 110 1.57 -17.13 10.60
C LEU A 110 1.90 -18.58 10.97
N ALA A 111 1.52 -19.55 10.14
CA ALA A 111 1.93 -20.94 10.33
C ALA A 111 3.46 -21.17 10.22
N LYS A 112 4.19 -20.26 9.56
CA LYS A 112 5.65 -20.32 9.39
C LYS A 112 6.40 -19.42 10.37
N ILE A 113 5.93 -18.20 10.57
CA ILE A 113 6.62 -17.19 11.39
C ILE A 113 6.14 -17.15 12.85
N GLY A 114 5.05 -17.86 13.16
CA GLY A 114 4.42 -17.87 14.47
C GLY A 114 3.43 -16.72 14.70
N THR A 115 2.91 -16.65 15.92
CA THR A 115 1.79 -15.78 16.31
C THR A 115 2.14 -14.75 17.39
N THR A 116 3.40 -14.69 17.78
CA THR A 116 3.90 -13.71 18.76
C THR A 116 4.06 -12.33 18.12
N ASN A 117 4.08 -11.26 18.93
CA ASN A 117 4.17 -9.89 18.42
C ASN A 117 5.37 -9.65 17.50
N GLY A 118 6.51 -10.26 17.82
CA GLY A 118 7.71 -10.21 16.99
C GLY A 118 7.46 -10.71 15.57
N ALA A 119 6.60 -11.72 15.40
CA ALA A 119 6.26 -12.26 14.10
C ALA A 119 5.49 -11.25 13.22
N CYS A 120 4.56 -10.49 13.81
CA CYS A 120 3.82 -9.45 13.09
C CYS A 120 4.75 -8.29 12.67
N SER A 121 5.70 -7.95 13.54
CA SER A 121 6.62 -6.82 13.34
C SER A 121 7.54 -7.00 12.13
N THR A 122 7.84 -8.25 11.74
CA THR A 122 8.64 -8.59 10.55
C THR A 122 8.07 -7.99 9.27
N CYS A 123 6.74 -7.91 9.16
CA CYS A 123 6.08 -7.39 7.95
C CYS A 123 5.40 -6.04 8.14
N HIS A 124 5.03 -5.68 9.38
CA HIS A 124 4.27 -4.46 9.67
C HIS A 124 5.10 -3.37 10.34
N GLY A 125 6.33 -3.66 10.76
CA GLY A 125 7.08 -2.82 11.70
C GLY A 125 6.53 -2.93 13.12
N GLU A 126 7.25 -2.36 14.10
CA GLU A 126 6.81 -2.36 15.50
C GLU A 126 5.68 -1.35 15.73
N LYS A 127 4.42 -1.77 15.49
CA LYS A 127 3.27 -0.87 15.58
C LYS A 127 2.99 -0.34 16.98
N LEU A 128 3.38 -1.07 18.02
CA LEU A 128 3.18 -0.61 19.40
C LEU A 128 4.08 0.58 19.73
N THR A 129 5.23 0.71 19.08
CA THR A 129 6.17 1.83 19.26
C THR A 129 6.23 2.78 18.07
N GLY A 130 5.35 2.62 17.07
CA GLY A 130 5.30 3.48 15.88
C GLY A 130 6.36 3.18 14.81
N GLY A 131 6.98 2.00 14.86
CA GLY A 131 7.93 1.53 13.85
C GLY A 131 7.35 1.56 12.43
N PRO A 132 8.14 2.02 11.43
CA PRO A 132 7.69 2.07 10.05
C PRO A 132 7.51 0.65 9.50
N ARG A 133 6.52 0.48 8.62
CA ARG A 133 6.38 -0.75 7.85
C ARG A 133 7.50 -0.81 6.79
N PRO A 134 8.12 -1.97 6.54
CA PRO A 134 8.95 -2.17 5.35
C PRO A 134 8.20 -1.76 4.06
N GLY A 135 8.84 -0.96 3.22
CA GLY A 135 8.25 -0.51 1.96
C GLY A 135 8.34 -1.57 0.86
N SER A 136 7.37 -1.59 -0.05
CA SER A 136 7.44 -2.40 -1.28
C SER A 136 7.78 -3.88 -1.01
N HIS A 137 8.74 -4.46 -1.75
CA HIS A 137 9.16 -5.85 -1.61
C HIS A 137 10.10 -6.12 -0.44
N ASP A 138 10.49 -5.10 0.34
CA ASP A 138 11.49 -5.25 1.41
C ASP A 138 11.00 -6.16 2.52
N GLY A 139 9.69 -6.16 2.78
CA GLY A 139 9.07 -7.08 3.73
C GLY A 139 9.04 -8.53 3.24
N CYS A 140 9.12 -8.77 1.94
CA CYS A 140 8.99 -10.10 1.34
C CYS A 140 10.35 -10.74 1.06
N VAL A 141 11.32 -9.95 0.58
CA VAL A 141 12.60 -10.44 0.05
C VAL A 141 13.46 -11.18 1.10
N GLY A 142 13.29 -10.85 2.38
CA GLY A 142 13.96 -11.54 3.47
C GLY A 142 13.64 -13.04 3.53
N CYS A 143 12.49 -13.46 2.98
CA CYS A 143 12.12 -14.87 2.87
C CYS A 143 11.99 -15.30 1.39
N HIS A 144 11.24 -14.55 0.58
CA HIS A 144 10.80 -14.91 -0.78
C HIS A 144 11.76 -14.51 -1.91
N GLY A 145 13.03 -14.23 -1.59
CA GLY A 145 14.07 -13.93 -2.59
C GLY A 145 14.54 -15.16 -3.37
N LYS A 146 15.86 -15.34 -3.51
CA LYS A 146 16.44 -16.47 -4.25
C LYS A 146 16.16 -17.84 -3.61
N THR A 147 15.91 -17.88 -2.31
CA THR A 147 15.99 -19.11 -1.49
C THR A 147 14.64 -19.72 -1.12
N ALA A 148 13.54 -18.96 -1.16
CA ALA A 148 12.21 -19.50 -0.87
C ALA A 148 11.19 -19.11 -1.94
N ARG A 149 10.13 -19.92 -2.04
CA ARG A 149 9.05 -19.74 -3.02
C ARG A 149 7.83 -19.03 -2.40
N PRO A 150 7.05 -18.25 -3.18
CA PRO A 150 7.35 -17.86 -4.56
C PRO A 150 8.62 -17.01 -4.62
N ALA A 151 9.38 -17.16 -5.71
CA ALA A 151 10.54 -16.31 -5.93
C ALA A 151 10.06 -14.91 -6.32
N MET A 152 10.79 -13.85 -5.96
CA MET A 152 10.37 -12.46 -6.25
C MET A 152 10.26 -12.09 -7.74
N ASN A 153 10.67 -12.97 -8.67
CA ASN A 153 10.41 -12.82 -10.11
C ASN A 153 9.06 -13.42 -10.56
N GLU A 154 8.36 -14.16 -9.70
CA GLU A 154 7.06 -14.79 -9.95
C GLU A 154 5.92 -13.86 -9.54
N CYS A 155 5.88 -12.66 -10.13
CA CYS A 155 5.05 -11.54 -9.68
C CYS A 155 3.56 -11.90 -9.53
N GLY A 156 3.03 -12.75 -10.42
CA GLY A 156 1.64 -13.21 -10.40
C GLY A 156 1.27 -14.12 -9.21
N ALA A 157 2.25 -14.61 -8.45
CA ALA A 157 2.00 -15.38 -7.22
C ALA A 157 1.48 -14.49 -6.07
N CYS A 158 1.79 -13.20 -6.09
CA CYS A 158 1.37 -12.24 -5.06
C CYS A 158 0.51 -11.11 -5.60
N HIS A 159 0.65 -10.73 -6.87
CA HIS A 159 -0.08 -9.62 -7.44
C HIS A 159 -1.33 -10.05 -8.21
N LEU A 160 -2.44 -9.36 -7.92
CA LEU A 160 -3.67 -9.40 -8.69
C LEU A 160 -3.75 -8.21 -9.65
N LYS A 161 -4.28 -8.50 -10.84
CA LYS A 161 -4.66 -7.50 -11.83
C LYS A 161 -5.81 -6.62 -11.36
N ASP A 162 -6.76 -7.21 -10.63
CA ASP A 162 -7.97 -6.53 -10.19
C ASP A 162 -7.97 -6.28 -8.68
N ALA A 163 -8.57 -5.15 -8.29
CA ALA A 163 -8.69 -4.75 -6.90
C ALA A 163 -9.56 -5.75 -6.12
N PRO A 164 -9.09 -6.32 -5.00
CA PRO A 164 -10.01 -6.96 -4.08
C PRO A 164 -10.98 -5.90 -3.57
N GLN A 165 -12.28 -6.23 -3.57
CA GLN A 165 -13.31 -5.36 -3.02
C GLN A 165 -13.00 -5.09 -1.55
N ARG A 166 -12.72 -3.83 -1.21
CA ARG A 166 -12.58 -3.41 0.17
C ARG A 166 -13.96 -3.19 0.75
N ALA A 167 -14.20 -3.71 1.96
CA ALA A 167 -15.37 -3.35 2.71
C ALA A 167 -15.43 -1.83 2.87
N VAL A 168 -16.57 -1.23 2.48
CA VAL A 168 -16.81 0.20 2.65
C VAL A 168 -16.78 0.50 4.14
N ARG A 169 -15.88 1.40 4.56
CA ARG A 169 -15.82 1.85 5.95
C ARG A 169 -16.75 3.05 6.10
N SER A 170 -17.64 3.00 7.08
CA SER A 170 -18.46 4.16 7.43
C SER A 170 -17.58 5.28 8.00
N GLU A 171 -18.07 6.52 7.93
CA GLU A 171 -17.43 7.68 8.57
C GLU A 171 -17.31 7.52 10.10
N TRP A 172 -18.15 6.68 10.69
CA TRP A 172 -18.16 6.33 12.11
C TRP A 172 -17.18 5.21 12.48
N ALA A 173 -16.39 4.72 11.54
CA ALA A 173 -15.43 3.65 11.79
C ALA A 173 -14.37 4.07 12.81
N VAL A 174 -14.42 3.45 14.00
CA VAL A 174 -13.49 3.64 15.12
C VAL A 174 -12.03 3.51 14.67
N THR A 175 -11.75 2.66 13.67
CA THR A 175 -10.41 2.47 13.11
C THR A 175 -9.71 3.77 12.71
N ARG A 176 -10.42 4.73 12.11
CA ARG A 176 -9.81 6.00 11.69
C ARG A 176 -9.38 6.86 12.89
N GLN A 177 -10.21 6.90 13.92
CA GLN A 177 -9.90 7.68 15.12
C GLN A 177 -8.87 6.98 16.00
N PHE A 178 -8.92 5.64 16.05
CA PHE A 178 -7.95 4.82 16.78
C PHE A 178 -6.52 5.12 16.32
N GLU A 179 -6.26 5.09 15.01
CA GLU A 179 -4.92 5.41 14.47
C GLU A 179 -4.50 6.86 14.79
N LYS A 180 -5.37 7.84 14.51
CA LYS A 180 -5.09 9.27 14.76
C LYS A 180 -4.77 9.55 16.24
N ALA A 181 -5.43 8.85 17.15
CA ALA A 181 -5.26 9.03 18.59
C ALA A 181 -4.06 8.25 19.17
N GLY A 182 -3.23 7.60 18.34
CA GLY A 182 -2.12 6.77 18.80
C GLY A 182 -2.59 5.48 19.47
N GLY A 183 -3.68 4.90 18.98
CA GLY A 183 -4.38 3.77 19.60
C GLY A 183 -3.47 2.58 19.88
N HIS A 184 -2.61 2.19 18.94
CA HIS A 184 -1.66 1.08 19.17
C HIS A 184 -0.71 1.36 20.34
N ALA A 185 -0.12 2.55 20.42
CA ALA A 185 0.75 2.92 21.53
C ALA A 185 0.01 2.93 22.88
N LYS A 186 -1.24 3.42 22.89
CA LYS A 186 -2.10 3.41 24.09
C LYS A 186 -2.55 2.02 24.52
N HIS A 187 -2.51 1.04 23.62
CA HIS A 187 -2.86 -0.35 23.87
C HIS A 187 -1.63 -1.26 23.84
N ALA A 188 -0.42 -0.71 23.94
CA ALA A 188 0.81 -1.48 23.91
C ALA A 188 0.96 -2.41 25.13
N VAL A 189 0.30 -2.07 26.25
CA VAL A 189 0.32 -2.85 27.48
C VAL A 189 -1.10 -3.30 27.81
N ASP A 190 -1.30 -4.60 27.99
CA ASP A 190 -2.57 -5.15 28.43
C ASP A 190 -2.85 -4.71 29.88
N ALA A 191 -4.00 -4.07 30.09
CA ALA A 191 -4.34 -3.47 31.38
C ALA A 191 -4.52 -4.49 32.52
N ARG A 192 -4.82 -5.75 32.20
CA ARG A 192 -5.05 -6.85 33.15
C ARG A 192 -3.73 -7.47 33.57
N SER A 193 -2.89 -7.81 32.60
CA SER A 193 -1.65 -8.56 32.82
C SER A 193 -0.42 -7.68 33.04
N LYS A 194 -0.49 -6.39 32.68
CA LYS A 194 0.64 -5.45 32.64
C LYS A 194 1.79 -5.89 31.73
N LYS A 195 1.54 -6.84 30.83
CA LYS A 195 2.49 -7.31 29.82
C LYS A 195 2.21 -6.64 28.47
N PRO A 196 3.17 -6.66 27.52
CA PRO A 196 2.90 -6.23 26.15
C PRO A 196 1.66 -6.95 25.59
N ALA A 197 0.71 -6.19 25.05
CA ALA A 197 -0.51 -6.74 24.47
C ALA A 197 -0.20 -7.54 23.21
N ALA A 198 -0.82 -8.71 23.01
CA ALA A 198 -0.56 -9.48 21.79
C ALA A 198 -1.37 -8.92 20.61
N CYS A 199 -0.75 -8.80 19.43
CA CYS A 199 -1.41 -8.29 18.22
C CYS A 199 -2.71 -9.07 17.93
N LEU A 200 -2.68 -10.38 18.11
CA LEU A 200 -3.82 -11.27 17.85
C LEU A 200 -4.90 -11.22 18.93
N ASP A 201 -4.68 -10.56 20.06
CA ASP A 201 -5.73 -10.32 21.06
C ASP A 201 -6.76 -9.31 20.54
N CYS A 202 -6.32 -8.36 19.68
CA CYS A 202 -7.19 -7.39 19.02
C CYS A 202 -7.50 -7.77 17.56
N HIS A 203 -6.56 -8.42 16.88
CA HIS A 203 -6.65 -8.78 15.46
C HIS A 203 -6.93 -10.27 15.23
N GLY A 204 -7.82 -10.88 16.02
CA GLY A 204 -8.11 -12.32 16.00
C GLY A 204 -8.48 -12.85 14.61
N GLY A 205 -9.24 -12.06 13.82
CA GLY A 205 -9.63 -12.42 12.45
C GLY A 205 -8.47 -12.63 11.47
N VAL A 206 -7.26 -12.13 11.80
CA VAL A 206 -6.06 -12.31 10.97
C VAL A 206 -5.55 -13.75 11.02
N ARG A 207 -5.78 -14.47 12.13
CA ARG A 207 -5.25 -15.83 12.34
C ARG A 207 -5.66 -16.81 11.24
N THR A 208 -6.87 -16.63 10.71
CA THR A 208 -7.47 -17.52 9.69
C THR A 208 -7.67 -16.83 8.35
N ALA A 209 -7.23 -15.58 8.20
CA ALA A 209 -7.46 -14.82 6.98
C ALA A 209 -6.51 -15.27 5.86
N LYS A 210 -7.09 -15.73 4.75
CA LYS A 210 -6.37 -16.09 3.53
C LYS A 210 -6.13 -14.91 2.60
N ASN A 211 -6.81 -13.79 2.84
CA ASN A 211 -6.61 -12.55 2.08
C ASN A 211 -7.15 -11.34 2.86
N LEU A 212 -6.85 -10.14 2.37
CA LEU A 212 -7.26 -8.88 2.99
C LEU A 212 -8.79 -8.71 3.07
N ALA A 213 -9.55 -9.27 2.13
CA ALA A 213 -11.01 -9.14 2.14
C ALA A 213 -11.66 -9.91 3.31
N GLN A 214 -10.97 -10.93 3.84
CA GLN A 214 -11.43 -11.70 5.00
C GLN A 214 -11.08 -11.05 6.35
N ILE A 215 -10.16 -10.08 6.36
CA ILE A 215 -9.78 -9.36 7.59
C ILE A 215 -10.84 -8.31 7.87
N LYS A 216 -11.71 -8.62 8.82
CA LYS A 216 -12.67 -7.66 9.36
C LYS A 216 -11.97 -6.73 10.34
N PRO A 217 -12.26 -5.42 10.32
CA PRO A 217 -11.86 -4.53 11.41
C PRO A 217 -12.38 -5.06 12.75
N THR A 218 -11.58 -4.90 13.81
CA THR A 218 -12.01 -5.20 15.17
C THR A 218 -13.27 -4.41 15.49
N SER A 219 -14.30 -5.13 15.90
CA SER A 219 -15.60 -4.57 16.25
C SER A 219 -15.60 -4.01 17.67
N MET A 220 -16.54 -3.10 17.94
CA MET A 220 -16.74 -2.60 19.30
C MET A 220 -17.14 -3.72 20.27
N LEU A 221 -17.87 -4.73 19.78
CA LEU A 221 -18.24 -5.91 20.57
C LEU A 221 -17.00 -6.69 21.02
N GLU A 222 -16.01 -6.85 20.14
CA GLU A 222 -14.73 -7.50 20.50
C GLU A 222 -13.94 -6.65 21.49
N CYS A 223 -13.89 -5.32 21.31
CA CYS A 223 -13.26 -4.41 22.28
C CYS A 223 -13.92 -4.51 23.67
N ASP A 224 -15.26 -4.54 23.72
CA ASP A 224 -16.04 -4.67 24.95
C ASP A 224 -15.77 -6.01 25.64
N ALA A 225 -15.95 -7.10 24.91
CA ALA A 225 -15.76 -8.46 25.43
C ALA A 225 -14.34 -8.69 25.96
N ALA A 226 -13.32 -8.15 25.29
CA ALA A 226 -11.93 -8.33 25.70
C ALA A 226 -11.52 -7.43 26.87
N CYS A 227 -11.80 -6.13 26.80
CA CYS A 227 -11.18 -5.13 27.70
C CYS A 227 -12.14 -4.02 28.15
N HIS A 228 -12.97 -3.49 27.26
CA HIS A 228 -13.84 -2.34 27.52
C HIS A 228 -15.21 -2.74 28.08
N ASN A 229 -15.24 -3.64 29.06
CA ASN A 229 -16.46 -4.18 29.69
C ASN A 229 -16.89 -3.47 30.99
N GLY A 230 -16.19 -2.41 31.40
CA GLY A 230 -16.42 -1.72 32.67
C GLY A 230 -15.68 -2.30 33.88
N LYS A 231 -15.06 -3.48 33.73
CA LYS A 231 -14.23 -4.11 34.79
C LYS A 231 -12.74 -3.89 34.54
N THR A 232 -12.29 -4.14 33.30
CA THR A 232 -10.87 -4.02 32.92
C THR A 232 -10.53 -2.60 32.46
N ALA A 233 -11.37 -2.05 31.60
CA ALA A 233 -11.35 -0.66 31.16
C ALA A 233 -12.77 -0.11 31.18
N PHE A 234 -12.94 1.17 30.81
CA PHE A 234 -14.27 1.78 30.73
C PHE A 234 -15.18 1.01 29.76
N LYS A 235 -16.48 0.96 30.06
CA LYS A 235 -17.46 0.25 29.25
C LYS A 235 -17.65 0.91 27.89
N THR A 236 -17.76 0.14 26.80
CA THR A 236 -17.99 0.70 25.45
C THR A 236 -19.37 1.33 25.29
N THR A 237 -20.34 0.90 26.11
CA THR A 237 -21.69 1.47 26.17
C THR A 237 -21.79 2.57 27.23
N GLY A 238 -22.53 3.64 26.95
CA GLY A 238 -22.82 4.72 27.91
C GLY A 238 -22.20 6.05 27.49
N PHE A 239 -21.78 6.88 28.46
CA PHE A 239 -21.33 8.26 28.21
C PHE A 239 -19.93 8.40 27.60
N ALA A 240 -19.23 7.29 27.33
CA ALA A 240 -17.84 7.28 26.89
C ALA A 240 -17.65 7.18 25.36
N CYS A 241 -18.71 7.35 24.56
CA CYS A 241 -18.64 7.22 23.09
C CYS A 241 -17.56 8.11 22.46
N SER A 242 -17.39 9.34 22.97
CA SER A 242 -16.41 10.31 22.50
C SER A 242 -14.95 9.90 22.72
N LYS A 243 -14.69 8.86 23.53
CA LYS A 243 -13.33 8.32 23.73
C LYS A 243 -12.84 7.52 22.51
N CYS A 244 -13.77 6.95 21.74
CA CYS A 244 -13.46 6.14 20.57
C CYS A 244 -13.90 6.81 19.26
N HIS A 245 -14.97 7.60 19.30
CA HIS A 245 -15.51 8.31 18.15
C HIS A 245 -15.10 9.78 18.18
N SER A 246 -14.65 10.29 17.03
CA SER A 246 -14.64 11.74 16.82
C SER A 246 -16.07 12.16 16.56
N ASN A 247 -16.52 13.25 17.20
CA ASN A 247 -17.78 13.88 16.79
C ASN A 247 -17.61 14.33 15.33
N PRO A 248 -18.32 13.76 14.33
CA PRO A 248 -18.35 14.38 13.03
C PRO A 248 -18.96 15.75 13.26
N LYS A 249 -18.30 16.81 12.81
CA LYS A 249 -18.89 18.15 12.87
C LYS A 249 -20.24 18.10 12.12
N GLY A 250 -21.35 18.04 12.84
CA GLY A 250 -22.70 18.27 12.31
C GLY A 250 -23.57 17.06 11.93
N GLY A 251 -23.22 15.82 12.26
CA GLY A 251 -24.08 14.66 11.96
C GLY A 251 -24.80 14.14 13.20
N THR A 252 -26.06 14.50 13.42
CA THR A 252 -26.91 13.83 14.40
C THR A 252 -27.03 12.34 13.99
N PRO A 253 -26.76 11.37 14.88
CA PRO A 253 -27.00 9.97 14.56
C PRO A 253 -28.48 9.80 14.27
N THR A 254 -28.84 9.42 13.05
CA THR A 254 -30.20 8.94 12.78
C THR A 254 -30.39 7.70 13.66
N ALA A 255 -31.19 7.84 14.71
CA ALA A 255 -31.58 6.73 15.54
C ALA A 255 -32.15 5.65 14.61
N MET A 256 -31.53 4.46 14.61
CA MET A 256 -32.19 3.28 14.08
C MET A 256 -33.35 2.99 15.01
N VAL A 257 -34.52 3.54 14.67
CA VAL A 257 -35.79 3.13 15.24
C VAL A 257 -36.02 1.71 14.76
N THR A 258 -35.84 0.74 15.65
CA THR A 258 -36.35 -0.61 15.46
C THR A 258 -37.87 -0.51 15.29
N ALA A 259 -38.36 -0.93 14.12
CA ALA A 259 -39.79 -1.19 13.92
C ALA A 259 -40.22 -2.38 14.82
N PRO A 260 -41.48 -2.38 15.30
CA PRO A 260 -42.01 -3.42 16.19
C PRO A 260 -42.04 -4.81 15.56
#